data_AF-A0A3D5UNS2-F1
#
_entry.id   AF-A0A3D5UNS2-F1
#
_cell.length_a   1.000
_cell.length_b   1.000
_cell.length_c   1.000
_cell.angle_alpha   90.00
_cell.angle_beta   90.00
_cell.angle_gamma   90.00
#
_symmetry.space_group_name_H-M   'P 1'
#
loop_
_entity.id
_entity.type
_entity.pdbx_description
1 polymer ?
#
loop_
_entity_poly.entity_id
_entity_poly.type
_entity_poly.pdbx_seq_one_letter_code
_entity_poly.pdbx_strand_id
1 'polypeptide(L)' 'MGECSAVARIGINHKNIPNMVGQITQLLADECININDMLNKSKGRFAYTLIDTDTRLSTDLLDKISNIEGILKTRIIKND' A
#
# COMPACT_ATOMS: atom_id res chain seq x y z
N MET A 1 13.33 -2.78 -2.27
CA MET A 1 12.80 -3.89 -1.45
C MET A 1 13.06 -5.18 -2.20
N GLY A 2 13.71 -6.15 -1.55
CA GLY A 2 14.09 -7.45 -2.12
C GLY A 2 13.04 -8.53 -1.83
N GLU A 3 13.46 -9.72 -1.42
CA GLU A 3 12.56 -10.78 -0.93
C GLU A 3 11.63 -10.28 0.19
N CYS A 4 10.40 -10.80 0.25
CA CYS A 4 9.40 -10.39 1.25
C CYS A 4 9.42 -11.34 2.46
N SER A 5 10.11 -10.94 3.53
CA SER A 5 10.12 -11.68 4.80
C SER A 5 8.92 -11.36 5.70
N ALA A 6 8.17 -10.28 5.43
CA ALA A 6 6.96 -9.91 6.17
C ALA A 6 5.78 -10.87 5.92
N VAL A 7 4.71 -10.76 6.72
CA VAL A 7 3.49 -11.58 6.58
C VAL A 7 2.76 -11.23 5.29
N ALA A 8 2.58 -9.94 5.01
CA ALA A 8 2.00 -9.49 3.75
C ALA A 8 2.81 -8.36 3.12
N ARG A 9 2.70 -8.25 1.80
CA ARG A 9 3.23 -7.14 1.01
C ARG A 9 2.23 -6.74 -0.04
N ILE A 10 1.97 -5.44 -0.15
CA ILE A 10 1.15 -4.85 -1.19
C ILE A 10 1.95 -3.84 -2.01
N GLY A 11 1.64 -3.82 -3.30
CA GLY A 11 2.08 -2.78 -4.22
C GLY A 11 0.90 -1.93 -4.67
N ILE A 12 1.09 -0.63 -4.65
CA ILE A 12 0.07 0.36 -4.94
C ILE A 12 0.63 1.33 -5.98
N ASN A 13 0.06 1.28 -7.18
CA ASN A 13 0.32 2.25 -8.24
C ASN A 13 -0.67 3.40 -8.12
N HIS A 14 -0.19 4.64 -8.09
CA HIS A 14 -1.02 5.81 -7.92
C HIS A 14 -0.48 7.05 -8.64
N LYS A 15 -1.33 8.06 -8.81
CA LYS A 15 -0.92 9.39 -9.26
C LYS A 15 0.01 10.01 -8.23
N ASN A 16 1.04 10.72 -8.69
CA ASN A 16 1.96 11.45 -7.82
C ASN A 16 1.36 12.82 -7.47
N ILE A 17 0.37 12.83 -6.58
CA ILE A 17 -0.28 14.03 -6.06
C ILE A 17 -0.14 14.10 -4.54
N PRO A 18 -0.27 15.29 -3.91
CA PRO A 18 -0.16 15.42 -2.46
C PRO A 18 -1.10 14.48 -1.71
N ASN A 19 -0.65 14.02 -0.53
CA ASN A 19 -1.43 13.21 0.41
C ASN A 19 -1.80 11.77 -0.03
N MET A 20 -1.25 11.23 -1.12
CA MET A 20 -1.54 9.83 -1.49
C MET A 20 -1.03 8.82 -0.47
N VAL A 21 0.22 8.95 -0.04
CA VAL A 21 0.82 8.03 0.94
C VAL A 21 0.07 8.14 2.28
N GLY A 22 -0.25 9.36 2.71
CA GLY A 22 -1.00 9.61 3.95
C GLY A 22 -2.35 8.91 3.98
N GLN A 23 -3.14 9.00 2.91
CA GLN A 23 -4.44 8.32 2.80
C GLN A 23 -4.30 6.79 2.86
N ILE A 24 -3.28 6.22 2.18
CA ILE A 24 -3.02 4.78 2.21
C ILE A 24 -2.65 4.33 3.63
N THR A 25 -1.73 5.05 4.29
CA THR A 25 -1.28 4.70 5.64
C THR A 25 -2.36 4.92 6.69
N GLN A 26 -3.27 5.87 6.49
CA GLN A 26 -4.41 6.10 7.38
C GLN A 26 -5.35 4.89 7.40
N LEU A 27 -5.69 4.32 6.23
CA LEU A 27 -6.54 3.12 6.17
C LEU A 27 -5.90 1.91 6.87
N LEU A 28 -4.57 1.77 6.79
CA LEU A 28 -3.86 0.74 7.55
C LEU A 28 -3.93 1.00 9.06
N ALA A 29 -3.75 2.25 9.47
CA ALA A 29 -3.83 2.66 10.87
C ALA A 29 -5.24 2.48 11.46
N ASP A 30 -6.30 2.76 10.70
CA ASP A 30 -7.70 2.59 11.11
C ASP A 30 -8.04 1.13 11.43
N GLU A 31 -7.38 0.18 10.76
CA GLU A 31 -7.50 -1.26 10.99
C GLU A 31 -6.44 -1.78 11.99
N CYS A 32 -5.71 -0.89 12.68
CA CYS A 32 -4.63 -1.21 13.61
C CYS A 32 -3.51 -2.09 13.02
N ILE A 33 -3.25 -1.96 11.71
CA ILE A 33 -2.21 -2.70 11.00
C ILE A 33 -0.88 -1.94 11.06
N ASN A 34 0.15 -2.60 11.57
CA ASN A 34 1.48 -2.03 11.65
C ASN A 34 2.26 -2.20 10.33
N ILE A 35 3.02 -1.17 9.97
CA ILE A 35 3.84 -1.14 8.75
C ILE A 35 5.27 -1.49 9.14
N ASN A 36 5.76 -2.63 8.66
CA ASN A 36 7.11 -3.10 8.93
C ASN A 36 8.15 -2.36 8.06
N ASP A 37 7.86 -2.23 6.76
CA ASP A 37 8.69 -1.48 5.83
C ASP A 37 7.81 -0.83 4.75
N MET A 38 8.22 0.33 4.25
CA MET A 38 7.51 1.05 3.19
C MET A 38 8.49 1.73 2.24
N LEU A 39 8.29 1.53 0.94
CA LEU A 39 9.03 2.20 -0.11
C LEU A 39 8.07 2.90 -1.07
N ASN A 40 8.13 4.23 -1.12
CA ASN A 40 7.47 5.00 -2.16
C ASN A 40 8.51 5.55 -3.16
N LYS A 41 8.27 5.33 -4.46
CA LYS A 41 9.07 5.91 -5.54
C LYS A 41 8.19 6.54 -6.61
N SER A 42 8.40 7.83 -6.84
CA SER A 42 7.73 8.61 -7.88
C SER A 42 8.52 8.65 -9.18
N LYS A 43 7.81 8.68 -10.32
CA LYS A 43 8.33 8.97 -11.65
C LYS A 43 7.32 9.82 -12.43
N GLY A 44 7.63 11.11 -12.57
CA GLY A 44 6.74 12.08 -13.22
C GLY A 44 5.38 12.17 -12.52
N ARG A 45 4.30 11.89 -13.25
CA ARG A 45 2.91 11.98 -12.75
C ARG A 45 2.44 10.75 -11.95
N PHE A 46 3.31 9.76 -11.76
CA PHE A 46 2.96 8.49 -11.13
C PHE A 46 3.93 8.15 -10.01
N ALA A 47 3.49 7.30 -9.09
CA ALA A 47 4.30 6.75 -8.04
C ALA A 47 3.86 5.32 -7.73
N TYR A 48 4.80 4.53 -7.21
CA TYR A 48 4.56 3.18 -6.77
C TYR A 48 5.01 3.05 -5.32
N THR A 49 4.06 2.67 -4.47
CA THR A 49 4.30 2.43 -3.05
C THR A 49 4.23 0.94 -2.77
N LEU A 50 5.27 0.40 -2.16
CA LEU A 50 5.31 -0.93 -1.59
C LEU A 50 5.20 -0.83 -0.07
N ILE A 51 4.36 -1.66 0.53
CA ILE A 51 4.15 -1.71 1.98
C ILE A 51 4.22 -3.16 2.43
N ASP A 52 5.02 -3.40 3.44
CA ASP A 52 5.14 -4.66 4.16
C ASP A 52 4.41 -4.54 5.49
N THR A 53 3.56 -5.52 5.80
CA THR A 53 2.79 -5.57 7.05
C THR A 53 3.07 -6.85 7.81
N ASP A 54 2.96 -6.77 9.12
CA ASP A 54 3.13 -7.91 10.05
C ASP A 54 1.85 -8.76 10.19
N THR A 55 0.77 -8.34 9.55
CA THR A 55 -0.52 -9.02 9.52
C THR A 55 -1.00 -9.22 8.09
N ARG A 56 -1.91 -10.19 7.91
CA ARG A 56 -2.62 -10.39 6.65
C ARG A 56 -3.52 -9.21 6.34
N LEU A 57 -3.62 -8.90 5.06
CA LEU A 57 -4.48 -7.84 4.55
C LEU A 57 -5.80 -8.43 4.09
N SER A 58 -6.89 -7.83 4.53
CA SER A 58 -8.24 -8.18 4.12
C SER A 58 -8.53 -7.68 2.70
N THR A 59 -9.44 -8.34 1.99
CA THR A 59 -9.92 -7.86 0.69
C THR A 59 -10.65 -6.53 0.83
N ASP A 60 -11.40 -6.33 1.91
CA ASP A 60 -12.10 -5.07 2.19
C ASP A 60 -11.16 -3.87 2.31
N LEU A 61 -10.03 -4.03 3.02
CA LEU A 61 -9.01 -2.98 3.10
C LEU A 61 -8.40 -2.67 1.73
N LEU A 62 -8.14 -3.69 0.91
CA LEU A 62 -7.61 -3.50 -0.44
C LEU A 62 -8.61 -2.80 -1.35
N ASP A 63 -9.90 -3.11 -1.20
CA ASP A 63 -10.97 -2.45 -1.93
C ASP A 63 -11.09 -0.99 -1.49
N LYS A 64 -11.06 -0.69 -0.19
CA LYS A 64 -10.99 0.68 0.36
C LYS A 64 -9.81 1.45 -0.24
N ILE A 65 -8.60 0.86 -0.24
CA ILE A 65 -7.42 1.49 -0.84
C ILE A 65 -7.62 1.71 -2.33
N SER A 66 -8.13 0.71 -3.07
CA SER A 66 -8.34 0.81 -4.52
C SER A 66 -9.31 1.92 -4.93
N ASN A 67 -10.25 2.27 -4.04
CA ASN A 67 -11.26 3.31 -4.25
C ASN A 67 -10.75 4.73 -3.93
N ILE A 68 -9.56 4.91 -3.37
CA ILE A 68 -8.98 6.24 -3.17
C ILE A 68 -8.75 6.90 -4.53
N GLU A 69 -9.23 8.14 -4.70
CA GLU A 69 -9.04 8.88 -5.94
C GLU A 69 -7.55 9.02 -6.27
N GLY A 70 -7.18 8.61 -7.48
CA GLY A 70 -5.79 8.66 -7.94
C GLY A 70 -5.03 7.36 -7.76
N ILE A 71 -5.58 6.35 -7.07
CA ILE A 71 -5.08 4.98 -7.18
C ILE A 71 -5.40 4.43 -8.57
N LEU A 72 -4.41 3.75 -9.16
CA LEU A 72 -4.52 3.14 -10.48
C LEU A 72 -4.63 1.62 -10.38
N LYS A 73 -3.92 1.03 -9.43
CA LYS A 73 -3.92 -0.41 -9.21
C LYS A 73 -3.36 -0.75 -7.83
N THR A 74 -4.03 -1.66 -7.13
CA THR A 74 -3.49 -2.37 -5.98
C THR A 74 -3.12 -3.79 -6.38
N ARG A 75 -2.09 -4.36 -5.75
CA ARG A 75 -1.65 -5.74 -5.97
C ARG A 75 -1.16 -6.33 -4.66
N ILE A 76 -1.72 -7.46 -4.27
CA ILE A 76 -1.11 -8.33 -3.26
C ILE A 76 0.10 -9.02 -3.89
N ILE A 77 1.27 -8.86 -3.26
CA ILE A 77 2.51 -9.54 -3.63
C ILE A 77 2.70 -10.79 -2.76
N LYS A 78 2.34 -10.70 -1.48
CA LYS A 78 2.37 -11.79 -0.49
C LYS A 78 1.25 -11.56 0.53
N ASN A 79 0.62 -12.62 1.04
CA ASN A 79 -0.42 -12.54 2.08
C ASN A 79 -0.53 -13.91 2.81
N ASP A 80 0.54 -14.26 3.52
CA ASP A 80 0.75 -15.57 4.15
C ASP A 80 0.00 -15.75 5.46
#